data_AF-A0A353M7R3-F1
#
_entry.id   AF-A0A353M7R3-F1
#
_cell.length_a   1.000
_cell.length_b   1.000
_cell.length_c   1.000
_cell.angle_alpha   90.00
_cell.angle_beta   90.00
_cell.angle_gamma   90.00
#
_symmetry.space_group_name_H-M   'P 1'
#
loop_
_entity.id
_entity.type
_entity.pdbx_description
1 polymer ?
#
loop_
_entity_poly.entity_id
_entity_poly.type
_entity_poly.pdbx_seq_one_letter_code
_entity_poly.pdbx_strand_id
1 'polypeptide(L)'
;MRTLKIIACLFLLIAPSAVHADEKAKAQTQIDAAKAAIDAFAKKTNENKLVARDIEAARSTIKRSEDAFVNSRTMFGLGDISPEAANSVKHLTDLVDMHLTLGQSRVDTAKAAEELKTLSGQVAKIRAKVKVFEDRKAELEKLRAGLIKYEAVVKELEQVKAENARLAGKEAKLLDGQKSLSIEIDYLKAELAKRTAALTPAPEAAAEAEKK
;
A
#
# COMPACT_ATOMS: atom_id res chain seq x y z
N MET A 1 34.76 39.13 7.58
CA MET A 1 34.93 37.98 8.52
C MET A 1 35.39 36.65 7.89
N ARG A 2 35.71 36.59 6.58
CA ARG A 2 36.28 35.37 5.96
C ARG A 2 37.81 35.41 5.78
N THR A 3 38.40 36.60 5.71
CA THR A 3 39.86 36.79 5.55
C THR A 3 40.64 36.72 6.87
N LEU A 4 40.00 36.96 8.02
CA LEU A 4 40.63 36.84 9.35
C LEU A 4 40.89 35.38 9.77
N LYS A 5 40.14 34.42 9.22
CA LYS A 5 40.31 32.99 9.55
C LYS A 5 41.49 32.34 8.82
N ILE A 6 41.94 32.93 7.71
CA ILE A 6 43.06 32.40 6.91
C ILE A 6 44.40 32.79 7.54
N ILE A 7 44.48 33.94 8.21
CA ILE A 7 45.69 34.41 8.90
C ILE A 7 45.92 33.64 10.21
N ALA A 8 44.86 33.17 10.88
CA ALA A 8 44.95 32.30 12.06
C ALA A 8 45.48 30.89 11.73
N CYS A 9 45.33 30.42 10.48
CA CYS A 9 45.90 29.15 10.03
C CYS A 9 47.36 29.28 9.57
N LEU A 10 47.84 30.50 9.22
CA LEU A 10 49.21 30.70 8.74
C LEU A 10 50.23 30.93 9.87
N PHE A 11 49.80 31.41 11.04
CA PHE A 11 50.67 31.65 12.20
C PHE A 11 50.91 30.42 13.08
N LEU A 12 50.23 29.30 12.81
CA LEU A 12 50.44 28.02 13.52
C LEU A 12 51.54 27.16 12.88
N LEU A 13 52.20 27.66 11.84
CA LEU A 13 53.21 26.96 11.03
C LEU A 13 54.65 27.40 11.29
N ILE A 14 54.89 28.27 12.28
CA ILE A 14 56.25 28.71 12.66
C ILE A 14 56.39 28.64 14.18
N ALA A 15 56.50 27.43 14.71
CA ALA A 15 57.11 27.20 16.01
C ALA A 15 58.33 26.28 15.81
N PRO A 16 59.53 26.70 16.25
CA PRO A 16 60.74 25.92 16.08
C PRO A 16 60.67 24.62 16.90
N SER A 17 61.22 23.57 16.29
CA SER A 17 61.38 22.20 16.76
C SER A 17 62.01 22.11 18.16
N ALA A 18 61.16 21.86 19.16
CA ALA A 18 61.52 21.33 20.47
C ALA A 18 60.55 20.20 20.90
N VAL A 19 60.08 19.39 19.94
CA VAL A 19 59.08 18.32 20.15
C VAL A 19 59.65 16.95 19.73
N HIS A 20 60.92 16.66 20.05
CA HIS A 20 61.56 15.37 19.71
C HIS A 20 61.79 14.49 20.93
N ALA A 21 61.09 14.74 22.05
CA ALA A 21 61.29 14.01 23.30
C ALA A 21 60.08 13.14 23.70
N ASP A 22 59.10 12.94 22.82
CA ASP A 22 57.92 12.11 23.16
C ASP A 22 57.27 11.43 21.93
N GLU A 23 58.05 11.12 20.89
CA GLU A 23 57.51 10.39 19.72
C GLU A 23 57.16 8.94 20.08
N LYS A 24 57.95 8.34 20.96
CA LYS A 24 57.70 7.00 21.49
C LYS A 24 56.38 6.86 22.24
N ALA A 25 56.04 7.76 23.18
CA ALA A 25 54.79 7.62 23.91
C ALA A 25 53.58 7.88 22.99
N LYS A 26 53.71 8.81 22.03
CA LYS A 26 52.69 9.03 20.99
C LYS A 26 52.47 7.81 20.10
N ALA A 27 53.54 7.18 19.61
CA ALA A 27 53.43 5.96 18.82
C ALA A 27 52.82 4.80 19.62
N GLN A 28 53.21 4.64 20.89
CA GLN A 28 52.64 3.63 21.78
C GLN A 28 51.14 3.86 22.02
N THR A 29 50.75 5.10 22.35
CA THR A 29 49.33 5.44 22.55
C THR A 29 48.49 5.25 21.30
N GLN A 30 49.03 5.52 20.10
CA GLN A 30 48.36 5.22 18.83
C GLN A 30 48.14 3.72 18.63
N ILE A 31 49.15 2.90 18.94
CA ILE A 31 49.03 1.43 18.87
C ILE A 31 47.96 0.92 19.83
N ASP A 32 47.99 1.38 21.08
CA ASP A 32 47.03 0.95 22.11
C ASP A 32 45.61 1.39 21.76
N ALA A 33 45.43 2.61 21.24
CA ALA A 33 44.15 3.09 20.75
C ALA A 33 43.63 2.25 19.57
N ALA A 34 44.49 1.90 18.61
CA ALA A 34 44.12 1.07 17.47
C ALA A 34 43.73 -0.36 17.89
N LYS A 35 44.45 -0.97 18.86
CA LYS A 35 44.07 -2.26 19.46
C LYS A 35 42.70 -2.19 20.12
N ALA A 36 42.47 -1.16 20.95
CA ALA A 36 41.19 -0.96 21.61
C ALA A 36 40.05 -0.78 20.60
N ALA A 37 40.30 -0.06 19.50
CA ALA A 37 39.33 0.12 18.42
C ALA A 37 39.00 -1.21 17.70
N ILE A 38 40.00 -2.05 17.42
CA ILE A 38 39.80 -3.38 16.84
C ILE A 38 38.93 -4.25 17.77
N ASP A 39 39.23 -4.28 19.06
CA ASP A 39 38.49 -5.10 20.03
C ASP A 39 37.06 -4.57 20.23
N ALA A 40 36.88 -3.26 20.30
CA ALA A 40 35.56 -2.64 20.37
C ALA A 40 34.73 -2.97 19.11
N PHE A 41 35.34 -2.91 17.93
CA PHE A 41 34.67 -3.25 16.68
C PHE A 41 34.34 -4.74 16.58
N ALA A 42 35.25 -5.63 16.99
CA ALA A 42 35.00 -7.07 17.04
C ALA A 42 33.86 -7.43 17.99
N LYS A 43 33.80 -6.81 19.17
CA LYS A 43 32.69 -6.98 20.13
C LYS A 43 31.37 -6.46 19.55
N LYS A 44 31.38 -5.25 18.97
CA LYS A 44 30.19 -4.62 18.36
C LYS A 44 29.60 -5.48 17.25
N THR A 45 30.45 -6.16 16.49
CA THR A 45 30.05 -6.96 15.33
C THR A 45 29.77 -8.42 15.66
N ASN A 46 30.00 -8.87 16.90
CA ASN A 46 29.65 -10.20 17.42
C ASN A 46 29.98 -11.35 16.44
N GLU A 47 31.23 -11.38 15.95
CA GLU A 47 31.71 -12.40 14.99
C GLU A 47 30.97 -12.42 13.64
N ASN A 48 30.44 -11.27 13.20
CA ASN A 48 29.81 -11.17 11.88
C ASN A 48 30.81 -11.56 10.77
N LYS A 49 30.47 -12.62 10.04
CA LYS A 49 31.27 -13.18 8.94
C LYS A 49 31.62 -12.15 7.85
N LEU A 50 30.80 -11.11 7.68
CA LEU A 50 31.02 -10.04 6.71
C LEU A 50 32.25 -9.17 7.02
N VAL A 51 32.66 -9.11 8.29
CA VAL A 51 33.78 -8.26 8.75
C VAL A 51 34.95 -9.06 9.31
N ALA A 52 34.84 -10.39 9.37
CA ALA A 52 35.87 -11.26 9.92
C ALA A 52 37.24 -11.04 9.24
N ARG A 53 37.24 -10.94 7.90
CA ARG A 53 38.45 -10.65 7.11
C ARG A 53 39.02 -9.26 7.39
N ASP A 54 38.17 -8.25 7.60
CA ASP A 54 38.63 -6.89 7.87
C ASP A 54 39.23 -6.77 9.28
N ILE A 55 38.65 -7.46 10.26
CA ILE A 55 39.19 -7.56 11.63
C ILE A 55 40.54 -8.29 11.61
N GLU A 56 40.65 -9.39 10.86
CA GLU A 56 41.92 -10.12 10.71
C GLU A 56 43.00 -9.26 10.04
N ALA A 57 42.64 -8.54 8.97
CA ALA A 57 43.53 -7.61 8.30
C ALA A 57 43.99 -6.49 9.25
N ALA A 58 43.07 -5.89 10.02
CA ALA A 58 43.39 -4.88 11.03
C ALA A 58 44.35 -5.43 12.11
N ARG A 59 44.10 -6.65 12.61
CA ARG A 59 44.99 -7.34 13.57
C ARG A 59 46.38 -7.61 13.00
N SER A 60 46.47 -8.01 11.74
CA SER A 60 47.76 -8.21 11.07
C SER A 60 48.53 -6.90 10.87
N THR A 61 47.82 -5.81 10.58
CA THR A 61 48.41 -4.49 10.35
C THR A 61 48.88 -3.85 11.65
N ILE A 62 48.11 -3.96 12.74
CA ILE A 62 48.57 -3.46 14.04
C ILE A 62 49.78 -4.24 14.57
N LYS A 63 49.84 -5.56 14.31
CA LYS A 63 51.03 -6.37 14.65
C LYS A 63 52.28 -5.87 13.93
N ARG A 64 52.17 -5.53 12.63
CA ARG A 64 53.28 -4.90 11.88
C ARG A 64 53.68 -3.55 12.46
N SER A 65 52.72 -2.78 12.99
CA SER A 65 52.99 -1.51 13.68
C SER A 65 53.76 -1.72 14.98
N GLU A 66 53.41 -2.75 15.75
CA GLU A 66 54.14 -3.15 16.95
C GLU A 66 55.56 -3.59 16.63
N ASP A 67 55.73 -4.42 15.59
CA ASP A 67 57.05 -4.85 15.14
C ASP A 67 57.91 -3.66 14.69
N ALA A 68 57.33 -2.70 13.97
CA ALA A 68 58.02 -1.46 13.58
C ALA A 68 58.41 -0.62 14.79
N PHE A 69 57.52 -0.48 15.77
CA PHE A 69 57.79 0.24 17.02
C PHE A 69 58.93 -0.42 17.82
N VAL A 70 58.89 -1.74 18.02
CA VAL A 70 59.89 -2.49 18.81
C VAL A 70 61.26 -2.48 18.13
N ASN A 71 61.31 -2.64 16.80
CA ASN A 71 62.55 -2.73 16.04
C ASN A 71 63.20 -1.38 15.73
N SER A 72 62.54 -0.27 16.05
CA SER A 72 63.00 1.10 15.73
C SER A 72 63.95 1.75 16.74
N ARG A 73 64.50 0.97 17.66
CA ARG A 73 65.49 1.47 18.62
C ARG A 73 66.68 2.08 17.86
N THR A 74 66.88 3.38 18.04
CA THR A 74 68.00 4.10 17.43
C THR A 74 69.34 3.50 17.91
N MET A 75 70.28 3.29 16.97
CA MET A 75 71.62 2.70 17.25
C MET A 75 72.43 3.47 18.32
N PHE A 76 72.03 4.69 18.69
CA PHE A 76 72.70 5.54 19.66
C PHE A 76 72.12 5.51 21.08
N GLY A 77 71.25 4.54 21.41
CA GLY A 77 70.94 4.20 22.80
C GLY A 77 70.16 5.25 23.62
N LEU A 78 69.64 6.30 22.98
CA LEU A 78 68.90 7.39 23.63
C LEU A 78 67.41 7.07 23.89
N GLY A 79 67.00 5.81 23.74
CA GLY A 79 65.70 5.31 24.24
C GLY A 79 64.46 5.74 23.44
N ASP A 80 64.61 6.62 22.46
CA ASP A 80 63.56 7.11 21.56
C ASP A 80 63.52 6.33 20.21
N ILE A 81 62.38 6.40 19.54
CA ILE A 81 62.13 5.78 18.23
C ILE A 81 62.66 6.69 17.10
N SER A 82 63.10 6.11 15.99
CA SER A 82 63.44 6.90 14.80
C SER A 82 62.20 7.57 14.18
N PRO A 83 62.30 8.78 13.60
CA PRO A 83 61.18 9.45 12.93
C PRO A 83 60.52 8.62 11.82
N GLU A 84 61.30 7.81 11.10
CA GLU A 84 60.82 6.90 10.06
C GLU A 84 59.88 5.83 10.64
N ALA A 85 60.18 5.36 11.85
CA ALA A 85 59.35 4.39 12.55
C ALA A 85 58.11 5.02 13.14
N ALA A 86 58.19 6.25 13.67
CA ALA A 86 57.01 7.00 14.11
C ALA A 86 56.01 7.19 12.95
N ASN A 87 56.52 7.56 11.77
CA ASN A 87 55.70 7.66 10.55
C ASN A 87 55.13 6.31 10.10
N SER A 88 55.90 5.23 10.22
CA SER A 88 55.44 3.88 9.89
C SER A 88 54.33 3.41 10.83
N VAL A 89 54.47 3.65 12.14
CA VAL A 89 53.43 3.37 13.13
C VAL A 89 52.16 4.12 12.78
N LYS A 90 52.25 5.43 12.55
CA LYS A 90 51.11 6.26 12.17
C LYS A 90 50.40 5.71 10.93
N HIS A 91 51.16 5.42 9.86
CA HIS A 91 50.59 4.89 8.62
C HIS A 91 49.88 3.55 8.83
N LEU A 92 50.48 2.64 9.61
CA LEU A 92 49.89 1.33 9.90
C LEU A 92 48.64 1.46 10.78
N THR A 93 48.61 2.40 11.74
CA THR A 93 47.41 2.69 12.52
C THR A 93 46.31 3.34 11.68
N ASP A 94 46.64 4.19 10.71
CA ASP A 94 45.66 4.75 9.76
C ASP A 94 45.06 3.64 8.86
N LEU A 95 45.87 2.66 8.46
CA LEU A 95 45.39 1.50 7.71
C LEU A 95 44.45 0.61 8.55
N VAL A 96 44.69 0.49 9.86
CA VAL A 96 43.75 -0.18 10.78
C VAL A 96 42.39 0.51 10.73
N ASP A 97 42.36 1.85 10.86
CA ASP A 97 41.11 2.61 10.81
C ASP A 97 40.36 2.43 9.48
N MET A 98 41.10 2.40 8.36
CA MET A 98 40.51 2.08 7.05
C MET A 98 39.87 0.69 7.01
N HIS A 99 40.54 -0.34 7.55
CA HIS A 99 39.96 -1.69 7.59
C HIS A 99 38.68 -1.74 8.42
N LEU A 100 38.66 -1.08 9.59
CA LEU A 100 37.47 -1.01 10.44
C LEU A 100 36.32 -0.26 9.76
N THR A 101 36.63 0.86 9.09
CA THR A 101 35.66 1.65 8.34
C THR A 101 35.06 0.85 7.17
N LEU A 102 35.89 0.11 6.43
CA LEU A 102 35.44 -0.75 5.35
C LEU A 102 34.51 -1.87 5.86
N GLY A 103 34.89 -2.50 6.98
CA GLY A 103 34.05 -3.50 7.64
C GLY A 103 32.69 -2.92 8.06
N GLN A 104 32.69 -1.74 8.68
CA GLN A 104 31.46 -1.06 9.08
C GLN A 104 30.56 -0.75 7.87
N SER A 105 31.14 -0.25 6.77
CA SER A 105 30.40 0.01 5.53
C SER A 105 29.73 -1.24 4.95
N ARG A 106 30.39 -2.41 5.01
CA ARG A 106 29.81 -3.69 4.58
C ARG A 106 28.62 -4.09 5.43
N VAL A 107 28.71 -3.92 6.75
CA VAL A 107 27.60 -4.20 7.67
C VAL A 107 26.41 -3.29 7.36
N ASP A 108 26.66 -2.00 7.17
CA ASP A 108 25.60 -1.02 6.92
C ASP A 108 24.93 -1.27 5.56
N THR A 109 25.71 -1.63 4.54
CA THR A 109 25.18 -2.02 3.22
C THR A 109 24.31 -3.27 3.30
N ALA A 110 24.74 -4.29 4.06
CA ALA A 110 23.96 -5.51 4.23
C ALA A 110 22.63 -5.25 4.96
N LYS A 111 22.66 -4.42 6.01
CA LYS A 111 21.44 -3.98 6.72
C LYS A 111 20.49 -3.23 5.80
N ALA A 112 20.99 -2.25 5.05
CA ALA A 112 20.19 -1.49 4.11
C ALA A 112 19.53 -2.37 3.04
N ALA A 113 20.24 -3.40 2.55
CA ALA A 113 19.69 -4.36 1.59
C ALA A 113 18.55 -5.21 2.20
N GLU A 114 18.68 -5.62 3.45
CA GLU A 114 17.64 -6.38 4.17
C GLU A 114 16.41 -5.50 4.46
N GLU A 115 16.62 -4.26 4.89
CA GLU A 115 15.55 -3.27 5.08
C GLU A 115 14.81 -3.00 3.77
N LEU A 116 15.53 -2.79 2.67
CA LEU A 116 14.95 -2.58 1.34
C LEU A 116 14.12 -3.79 0.90
N LYS A 117 14.62 -5.01 1.12
CA LYS A 117 13.87 -6.24 0.82
C LYS A 117 12.56 -6.32 1.63
N THR A 118 12.63 -5.97 2.91
CA THR A 118 11.47 -5.97 3.81
C THR A 118 10.44 -4.93 3.38
N LEU A 119 10.86 -3.69 3.12
CA LEU A 119 10.00 -2.61 2.65
C LEU A 119 9.37 -2.95 1.29
N SER A 120 10.14 -3.53 0.36
CA SER A 120 9.62 -3.97 -0.93
C SER A 120 8.51 -5.02 -0.76
N GLY A 121 8.68 -5.97 0.16
CA GLY A 121 7.65 -6.95 0.51
C GLY A 121 6.40 -6.32 1.10
N GLN A 122 6.54 -5.29 1.95
CA GLN A 122 5.42 -4.55 2.50
C GLN A 122 4.67 -3.75 1.44
N VAL A 123 5.39 -3.06 0.54
CA VAL A 123 4.80 -2.32 -0.59
C VAL A 123 3.99 -3.26 -1.49
N ALA A 124 4.50 -4.46 -1.79
CA ALA A 124 3.77 -5.45 -2.58
C ALA A 124 2.46 -5.86 -1.90
N LYS A 125 2.48 -6.11 -0.58
CA LYS A 125 1.28 -6.43 0.20
C LYS A 125 0.26 -5.29 0.20
N ILE A 126 0.72 -4.04 0.35
CA ILE A 126 -0.14 -2.86 0.31
C ILE A 126 -0.77 -2.70 -1.08
N ARG A 127 0.01 -2.83 -2.16
CA ARG A 127 -0.50 -2.77 -3.53
C ARG A 127 -1.58 -3.83 -3.78
N ALA A 128 -1.39 -5.06 -3.29
CA ALA A 128 -2.41 -6.10 -3.38
C ALA A 128 -3.70 -5.71 -2.63
N LYS A 129 -3.61 -5.14 -1.43
CA LYS A 129 -4.77 -4.66 -0.67
C LYS A 129 -5.49 -3.52 -1.39
N VAL A 130 -4.75 -2.55 -1.94
CA VAL A 130 -5.33 -1.43 -2.70
C VAL A 130 -6.14 -1.96 -3.88
N LYS A 131 -5.62 -2.93 -4.63
CA LYS A 131 -6.35 -3.57 -5.73
C LYS A 131 -7.68 -4.18 -5.26
N VAL A 132 -7.69 -4.88 -4.12
CA VAL A 132 -8.93 -5.42 -3.54
C VAL A 132 -9.93 -4.32 -3.19
N PHE A 133 -9.48 -3.18 -2.68
CA PHE A 133 -10.37 -2.04 -2.42
C PHE A 133 -10.91 -1.41 -3.70
N GLU A 134 -10.11 -1.32 -4.76
CA GLU A 134 -10.55 -0.84 -6.07
C GLU A 134 -11.59 -1.78 -6.69
N ASP A 135 -11.35 -3.10 -6.64
CA ASP A 135 -12.28 -4.11 -7.14
C ASP A 135 -13.62 -4.05 -6.38
N ARG A 136 -13.58 -3.94 -5.04
CA ARG A 136 -14.78 -3.78 -4.21
C ARG A 136 -15.51 -2.46 -4.48
N LYS A 137 -14.78 -1.38 -4.74
CA LYS A 137 -15.38 -0.09 -5.12
C LYS A 137 -16.12 -0.22 -6.45
N ALA A 138 -15.52 -0.87 -7.45
CA ALA A 138 -16.16 -1.11 -8.73
C ALA A 138 -17.41 -2.01 -8.59
N GLU A 139 -17.38 -3.01 -7.72
CA GLU A 139 -18.53 -3.86 -7.41
C GLU A 139 -19.66 -3.07 -6.71
N LEU A 140 -19.33 -2.21 -5.74
CA LEU A 140 -20.30 -1.33 -5.10
C LEU A 140 -20.99 -0.38 -6.10
N GLU A 141 -20.24 0.20 -7.04
CA GLU A 141 -20.84 1.04 -8.08
C GLU A 141 -21.77 0.25 -9.00
N LYS A 142 -21.43 -1.00 -9.36
CA LYS A 142 -22.33 -1.89 -10.11
C LYS A 142 -23.61 -2.20 -9.33
N LEU A 143 -23.49 -2.50 -8.03
CA LEU A 143 -24.65 -2.78 -7.18
C LEU A 143 -25.55 -1.55 -7.04
N ARG A 144 -24.98 -0.35 -6.88
CA ARG A 144 -25.73 0.92 -6.87
C ARG A 144 -26.51 1.15 -8.17
N ALA A 145 -25.85 0.94 -9.31
CA ALA A 145 -26.53 1.03 -10.60
C ALA A 145 -27.65 -0.02 -10.75
N GLY A 146 -27.45 -1.23 -10.20
CA GLY A 146 -28.48 -2.26 -10.13
C GLY A 146 -29.68 -1.87 -9.27
N LEU A 147 -29.43 -1.25 -8.10
CA LEU A 147 -30.48 -0.78 -7.20
C LEU A 147 -31.40 0.25 -7.87
N ILE A 148 -30.83 1.21 -8.61
CA ILE A 148 -31.60 2.20 -9.37
C ILE A 148 -32.53 1.53 -10.40
N LYS A 149 -32.06 0.47 -11.07
CA LYS A 149 -32.89 -0.30 -12.00
C LYS A 149 -34.03 -1.03 -11.28
N TYR A 150 -33.75 -1.63 -10.13
CA TYR A 150 -34.79 -2.27 -9.32
C TYR A 150 -35.84 -1.26 -8.84
N GLU A 151 -35.43 -0.07 -8.42
CA GLU A 151 -36.38 1.00 -8.05
C GLU A 151 -37.27 1.42 -9.21
N ALA A 152 -36.74 1.48 -10.43
CA ALA A 152 -37.54 1.74 -11.63
C ALA A 152 -38.57 0.63 -11.89
N VAL A 153 -38.15 -0.63 -11.83
CA VAL A 153 -39.06 -1.79 -12.00
C VAL A 153 -40.15 -1.83 -10.92
N VAL A 154 -39.82 -1.49 -9.67
CA VAL A 154 -40.81 -1.41 -8.58
C VAL A 154 -41.85 -0.32 -8.90
N LYS A 155 -41.43 0.85 -9.39
CA LYS A 155 -42.37 1.91 -9.78
C LYS A 155 -43.27 1.48 -10.95
N GLU A 156 -42.71 0.82 -11.96
CA GLU A 156 -43.48 0.28 -13.09
C GLU A 156 -44.48 -0.78 -12.61
N LEU A 157 -44.08 -1.66 -11.71
CA LEU A 157 -44.95 -2.69 -11.14
C LEU A 157 -46.11 -2.09 -10.34
N GLU A 158 -45.87 -1.04 -9.56
CA GLU A 158 -46.94 -0.32 -8.87
C GLU A 158 -47.89 0.40 -9.85
N GLN A 159 -47.39 0.94 -10.96
CA GLN A 159 -48.22 1.50 -12.03
C GLN A 159 -49.11 0.43 -12.69
N VAL A 160 -48.54 -0.73 -13.02
CA VAL A 160 -49.27 -1.86 -13.62
C VAL A 160 -50.34 -2.37 -12.65
N LYS A 161 -50.05 -2.47 -11.35
CA LYS A 161 -51.06 -2.82 -10.33
C LYS A 161 -52.21 -1.81 -10.30
N ALA A 162 -51.91 -0.52 -10.32
CA ALA A 162 -52.93 0.53 -10.34
C ALA A 162 -53.79 0.47 -11.61
N GLU A 163 -53.17 0.22 -12.77
CA GLU A 163 -53.89 0.05 -14.03
C GLU A 163 -54.78 -1.19 -14.03
N ASN A 164 -54.27 -2.34 -13.55
CA ASN A 164 -55.05 -3.56 -13.39
C ASN A 164 -56.27 -3.35 -12.50
N ALA A 165 -56.12 -2.66 -11.37
CA ALA A 165 -57.24 -2.33 -10.49
C ALA A 165 -58.28 -1.45 -11.20
N ARG A 166 -57.83 -0.48 -12.00
CA ARG A 166 -58.71 0.39 -12.79
C ARG A 166 -59.46 -0.39 -13.88
N LEU A 167 -58.77 -1.30 -14.57
CA LEU A 167 -59.36 -2.15 -15.61
C LEU A 167 -60.39 -3.10 -15.02
N ALA A 168 -60.08 -3.77 -13.91
CA ALA A 168 -61.02 -4.62 -13.18
C ALA A 168 -62.29 -3.85 -12.78
N GLY A 169 -62.14 -2.60 -12.33
CA GLY A 169 -63.30 -1.73 -12.02
C GLY A 169 -64.13 -1.36 -13.25
N LYS A 170 -63.53 -1.17 -14.43
CA LYS A 170 -64.26 -0.95 -15.69
C LYS A 170 -64.96 -2.21 -16.17
N GLU A 171 -64.30 -3.35 -16.05
CA GLU A 171 -64.84 -4.66 -16.42
C GLU A 171 -66.11 -4.95 -15.61
N ALA A 172 -66.07 -4.76 -14.29
CA ALA A 172 -67.24 -4.92 -13.42
C ALA A 172 -68.42 -4.02 -13.86
N LYS A 173 -68.17 -2.75 -14.16
CA LYS A 173 -69.21 -1.82 -14.64
C LYS A 173 -69.81 -2.23 -15.98
N LEU A 174 -68.99 -2.70 -16.91
CA LEU A 174 -69.46 -3.20 -18.21
C LEU A 174 -70.31 -4.45 -18.04
N LEU A 175 -69.90 -5.35 -17.14
CA LEU A 175 -70.63 -6.59 -16.84
C LEU A 175 -72.00 -6.28 -16.22
N ASP A 176 -72.09 -5.32 -15.31
CA ASP A 176 -73.36 -4.87 -14.75
C ASP A 176 -74.25 -4.17 -15.80
N GLY A 177 -73.66 -3.33 -16.65
CA GLY A 177 -74.38 -2.71 -17.78
C GLY A 177 -74.92 -3.74 -18.77
N GLN A 178 -74.14 -4.77 -19.09
CA GLN A 178 -74.56 -5.86 -19.96
C GLN A 178 -75.72 -6.66 -19.36
N LYS A 179 -75.70 -6.93 -18.05
CA LYS A 179 -76.82 -7.57 -17.35
C LYS A 179 -78.08 -6.71 -17.43
N SER A 180 -77.96 -5.41 -17.17
CA SER A 180 -79.10 -4.47 -17.25
C SER A 180 -79.72 -4.46 -18.65
N LEU A 181 -78.88 -4.34 -19.69
CA LEU A 181 -79.34 -4.35 -21.08
C LEU A 181 -79.97 -5.70 -21.47
N SER A 182 -79.43 -6.82 -20.98
CA SER A 182 -80.03 -8.13 -21.21
C SER A 182 -81.44 -8.22 -20.65
N ILE A 183 -81.65 -7.74 -19.41
CA ILE A 183 -82.98 -7.68 -18.78
C ILE A 183 -83.94 -6.83 -19.62
N GLU A 184 -83.48 -5.67 -20.09
CA GLU A 184 -84.31 -4.77 -20.90
C GLU A 184 -84.67 -5.35 -22.28
N ILE A 185 -83.73 -6.05 -22.92
CA ILE A 185 -83.98 -6.79 -24.15
C ILE A 185 -85.05 -7.88 -23.92
N ASP A 186 -84.96 -8.63 -22.84
CA ASP A 186 -85.93 -9.70 -22.54
C ASP A 186 -87.33 -9.11 -22.25
N TYR A 187 -87.39 -7.98 -21.55
CA TYR A 187 -88.63 -7.23 -21.35
C TYR A 187 -89.24 -6.75 -22.69
N LEU A 188 -88.44 -6.10 -23.54
CA LEU A 188 -88.91 -5.60 -24.84
C LEU A 188 -89.36 -6.73 -25.77
N LYS A 189 -88.68 -7.89 -25.76
CA LYS A 189 -89.11 -9.08 -26.50
C LYS A 189 -90.47 -9.58 -26.01
N ALA A 190 -90.68 -9.64 -24.70
CA ALA A 190 -91.95 -10.05 -24.13
C ALA A 190 -93.08 -9.07 -24.50
N GLU A 191 -92.80 -7.77 -24.47
CA GLU A 191 -93.76 -6.73 -24.85
C GLU A 191 -94.08 -6.75 -26.36
N LEU A 192 -93.08 -6.95 -27.21
CA LEU A 192 -93.28 -7.16 -28.65
C LEU A 192 -94.15 -8.39 -28.89
N ALA A 193 -93.87 -9.53 -28.24
CA ALA A 193 -94.67 -10.74 -28.38
C ALA A 193 -96.14 -10.51 -28.00
N LYS A 194 -96.41 -9.78 -26.90
CA LYS A 194 -97.78 -9.39 -26.51
C LYS A 194 -98.46 -8.53 -27.57
N ARG A 195 -97.77 -7.52 -28.11
CA ARG A 195 -98.32 -6.66 -29.16
C ARG A 195 -98.57 -7.41 -30.47
N THR A 196 -97.68 -8.31 -30.85
CA THR A 196 -97.87 -9.19 -32.02
C THR A 196 -99.07 -10.11 -31.83
N ALA A 197 -99.26 -10.67 -30.63
CA ALA A 197 -100.45 -11.46 -30.28
C ALA A 197 -101.75 -10.63 -30.31
N ALA A 198 -101.70 -9.35 -29.92
CA ALA A 198 -102.86 -8.45 -29.99
C ALA A 198 -103.20 -7.98 -31.42
N LEU A 199 -102.22 -7.93 -32.31
CA LEU A 199 -102.38 -7.54 -33.72
C LEU A 199 -102.70 -8.72 -34.65
N THR A 200 -102.63 -9.95 -34.17
CA THR A 200 -103.10 -11.14 -34.90
C THR A 200 -104.59 -11.30 -34.61
N PRO A 201 -105.50 -11.07 -35.59
CA PRO A 201 -106.91 -11.33 -35.39
C PRO A 201 -107.11 -12.83 -35.15
N ALA A 202 -107.93 -13.17 -34.15
CA ALA A 202 -108.39 -14.54 -33.93
C ALA A 202 -108.97 -15.11 -35.24
N PRO A 203 -108.60 -16.32 -35.68
CA PRO A 203 -109.29 -17.00 -36.76
C PRO A 203 -110.60 -17.57 -36.22
N GLU A 204 -111.54 -16.72 -35.83
CA GLU A 204 -112.87 -17.15 -35.37
C GLU A 204 -113.90 -16.02 -35.51
N ALA A 205 -114.06 -15.52 -36.75
CA ALA A 205 -115.24 -14.78 -37.19
C ALA A 205 -115.43 -14.88 -38.72
N ALA A 206 -115.12 -16.03 -39.33
CA ALA A 206 -115.30 -16.26 -40.76
C ALA A 206 -115.97 -17.60 -41.11
N ALA A 207 -116.73 -18.20 -40.17
CA ALA A 207 -117.46 -19.43 -40.44
C ALA A 207 -118.82 -19.48 -39.73
N GLU A 208 -119.68 -18.46 -39.91
CA GLU A 208 -121.12 -18.64 -39.66
C GLU A 208 -122.02 -17.67 -40.47
N ALA A 209 -121.53 -17.18 -41.61
CA ALA A 209 -122.34 -16.45 -42.61
C ALA A 209 -122.46 -17.21 -43.94
N GLU A 210 -122.30 -18.54 -43.92
CA GLU A 210 -122.49 -19.38 -45.10
C GLU A 210 -123.14 -20.73 -44.73
N LYS A 211 -124.44 -20.70 -44.41
CA LYS A 211 -125.45 -21.70 -44.83
C LYS A 211 -126.80 -21.40 -44.16
N LYS A 212 -127.74 -20.97 -45.02
CA LYS A 212 -129.18 -21.30 -45.06
C LYS A 212 -129.90 -21.63 -43.75
#